data_AF-A0A391P9E9-F1
#
_entry.id   AF-A0A391P9E9-F1
#
_cell.length_a   1.000
_cell.length_b   1.000
_cell.length_c   1.000
_cell.angle_alpha   90.00
_cell.angle_beta   90.00
_cell.angle_gamma   90.00
#
_symmetry.space_group_name_H-M   'P 1'
#
loop_
_entity.id
_entity.type
_entity.pdbx_description
1 polymer ?
#
loop_
_entity_poly.entity_id
_entity_poly.type
_entity_poly.pdbx_seq_one_letter_code
_entity_poly.pdbx_strand_id
1 'polypeptide(L)' 'ARALAQALPSLTSLTTLLLYSTDIGPDGASALAQALPSLTSLTVVWMWIYVYLG' A
#
# COMPACT_ATOMS: atom_id res chain seq x y z
N ALA A 1 -3.17 4.37 -6.16
CA ALA A 1 -2.67 4.36 -4.77
C ALA A 1 -3.41 5.30 -3.83
N ARG A 2 -3.59 6.59 -4.13
CA ARG A 2 -4.25 7.54 -3.21
C ARG A 2 -5.65 7.09 -2.75
N ALA A 3 -6.51 6.66 -3.67
CA ALA A 3 -7.83 6.13 -3.34
C ALA A 3 -7.77 4.85 -2.47
N LEU A 4 -6.79 3.97 -2.75
CA LEU A 4 -6.56 2.79 -1.92
C LEU A 4 -6.13 3.20 -0.51
N ALA A 5 -5.17 4.12 -0.38
CA ALA A 5 -4.71 4.64 0.90
C ALA A 5 -5.86 5.24 1.73
N GLN A 6 -6.83 5.91 1.10
CA GLN A 6 -8.03 6.41 1.78
C GLN A 6 -8.95 5.30 2.29
N ALA A 7 -8.99 4.15 1.61
CA ALA A 7 -9.82 3.02 1.99
C ALA A 7 -9.19 2.12 3.08
N LEU A 8 -7.85 2.00 3.11
CA LEU A 8 -7.12 1.11 4.03
C LEU A 8 -7.52 1.25 5.51
N PRO A 9 -7.73 2.45 6.09
CA PRO A 9 -8.12 2.59 7.50
C PRO A 9 -9.42 1.88 7.90
N SER A 10 -10.29 1.58 6.95
CA SER A 10 -11.51 0.81 7.19
C SER A 10 -11.30 -0.72 7.18
N LEU A 11 -10.14 -1.20 6.73
CA LEU A 11 -9.85 -2.61 6.48
C LEU A 11 -9.02 -3.21 7.63
N THR A 12 -9.40 -2.97 8.88
CA THR A 12 -8.62 -3.36 10.08
C THR A 12 -8.44 -4.87 10.24
N SER A 13 -9.29 -5.68 9.58
CA SER A 13 -9.19 -7.15 9.55
C SER A 13 -8.36 -7.70 8.38
N LEU A 14 -7.79 -6.82 7.54
CA LEU A 14 -6.97 -7.23 6.41
C LEU A 14 -5.67 -7.87 6.91
N THR A 15 -5.43 -9.13 6.56
CA THR A 15 -4.23 -9.87 6.96
C THR A 15 -3.14 -9.86 5.90
N THR A 16 -3.51 -9.69 4.64
CA THR A 16 -2.59 -9.71 3.50
C THR A 16 -2.91 -8.57 2.54
N LEU A 17 -1.90 -7.79 2.18
CA LEU A 17 -1.97 -6.76 1.15
C LEU A 17 -0.96 -7.08 0.04
N LEU A 18 -1.47 -7.28 -1.18
CA LEU A 18 -0.68 -7.58 -2.36
C LEU A 18 -0.78 -6.40 -3.35
N LEU A 19 0.36 -5.80 -3.66
CA LEU A 19 0.46 -4.71 -4.63
C LEU A 19 1.50 -5.10 -5.69
N TYR A 20 1.02 -5.64 -6.81
CA TYR A 20 1.85 -6.02 -7.95
C TYR A 20 1.72 -5.02 -9.08
N SER A 21 2.85 -4.59 -9.64
CA SER A 21 2.92 -3.83 -10.90
C SER A 21 1.99 -2.62 -10.96
N THR A 22 1.80 -1.93 -9.83
CA THR A 22 1.09 -0.66 -9.81
C THR A 22 2.12 0.44 -9.97
N ASP A 23 2.10 1.12 -11.13
CA ASP A 23 2.78 2.41 -11.27
C ASP A 23 2.04 3.44 -10.39
N ILE A 24 2.39 3.44 -9.10
CA ILE A 24 1.78 4.29 -8.09
C ILE A 24 2.48 5.64 -7.97
N GLY A 25 3.66 5.77 -8.57
CA GLY A 25 4.54 6.92 -8.39
C GLY A 25 4.97 7.14 -6.93
N PRO A 26 5.87 8.12 -6.70
CA PRO A 26 6.35 8.46 -5.36
C PRO A 26 5.21 8.93 -4.43
N ASP A 27 4.27 9.72 -4.96
CA ASP A 27 3.13 10.22 -4.18
C ASP A 27 2.18 9.10 -3.74
N GLY A 28 1.95 8.13 -4.62
CA GLY A 28 1.11 6.98 -4.29
C GLY A 28 1.78 6.07 -3.27
N ALA A 29 3.09 5.87 -3.38
CA ALA A 29 3.86 5.14 -2.38
C ALA A 29 3.81 5.84 -1.02
N SER A 30 3.99 7.17 -0.98
CA SER A 30 3.90 7.95 0.27
C SER A 30 2.50 7.88 0.89
N ALA A 31 1.44 8.01 0.08
CA ALA A 31 0.07 7.90 0.58
C ALA A 31 -0.22 6.52 1.19
N LEU A 32 0.25 5.44 0.55
CA LEU A 32 0.10 4.08 1.09
C LEU A 32 0.89 3.92 2.39
N ALA A 33 2.13 4.41 2.46
CA ALA A 33 2.96 4.33 3.66
C ALA A 33 2.30 4.99 4.88
N GLN A 34 1.59 6.11 4.67
CA GLN A 34 0.84 6.79 5.74
C GLN A 34 -0.40 6.02 6.21
N ALA A 35 -1.01 5.23 5.33
CA ALA A 35 -2.25 4.51 5.62
C ALA A 35 -2.02 3.11 6.21
N LEU A 36 -0.92 2.43 5.87
CA LEU A 36 -0.61 1.08 6.37
C LEU A 36 -0.67 0.89 7.89
N PRO A 37 -0.25 1.85 8.75
CA PRO A 37 -0.31 1.69 10.21
C PRO A 37 -1.72 1.45 10.78
N SER A 38 -2.77 1.80 10.02
CA SER A 38 -4.16 1.55 10.42
C SER A 38 -4.60 0.08 10.29
N LEU A 39 -3.86 -0.73 9.55
CA LEU A 39 -4.17 -2.14 9.30
C LEU A 39 -3.58 -3.02 10.40
N THR A 40 -4.22 -3.02 11.57
CA THR A 40 -3.69 -3.67 12.78
C THR A 40 -3.57 -5.20 12.69
N SER A 41 -4.33 -5.85 11.80
CA SER A 41 -4.26 -7.31 11.58
C SER A 41 -3.32 -7.72 10.44
N LEU A 42 -2.65 -6.76 9.80
CA LEU A 42 -1.81 -7.01 8.64
C LEU A 42 -0.52 -7.71 9.04
N THR A 43 -0.30 -8.90 8.50
CA THR A 43 0.91 -9.70 8.76
C THR A 43 1.80 -9.83 7.53
N VAL A 44 1.24 -9.59 6.34
CA VAL A 44 1.93 -9.77 5.07
C VAL A 44 1.68 -8.59 4.14
N VAL A 45 2.76 -7.98 3.67
CA VAL A 45 2.77 -6.96 2.61
C VAL A 45 3.72 -7.41 1.51
N TRP A 46 3.20 -7.59 0.30
CA TRP A 46 4.04 -7.83 -0.88
C TRP A 46 3.89 -6.65 -1.83
N MET A 47 5.00 -5.96 -2.08
CA MET A 47 5.07 -4.86 -3.04
C MET A 47 6.15 -5.17 -4.06
N TRP A 48 5.76 -5.33 -5.33
CA TRP A 48 6.72 -5.33 -6.42
C TRP A 48 6.69 -3.96 -7.09
N ILE A 49 7.67 -3.14 -6.77
CA ILE A 49 7.83 -1.79 -7.30
C ILE A 49 8.86 -1.86 -8.44
N TYR A 50 8.50 -1.45 -9.65
CA TYR A 50 9.48 -1.14 -10.67
C TYR A 50 10.13 0.19 -10.29
N VAL A 51 11.28 0.13 -9.60
CA VAL A 51 12.11 1.32 -9.46
C VAL A 51 12.80 1.52 -10.80
N TYR A 52 12.38 2.53 -11.56
CA TYR A 52 13.13 3.01 -12.71
C TYR A 52 14.50 3.45 -12.19
N LEU A 53 15.51 2.59 -12.36
CA LEU A 53 16.92 2.98 -12.32
C LEU A 53 17.18 3.76 -13.62
N GLY A 54 16.88 5.05 -13.59
CA GLY A 54 17.34 6.04 -14.56
C GLY A 54 18.44 6.86 -13.95
#